data_AF-A0A9C8VBT3-F1
#
_entry.id   AF-A0A9C8VBT3-F1
#
_cell.length_a   1.000
_cell.length_b   1.000
_cell.length_c   1.000
_cell.angle_alpha   90.00
_cell.angle_beta   90.00
_cell.angle_gamma   90.00
#
_symmetry.space_group_name_H-M   'P 1'
#
loop_
_entity.id
_entity.type
_entity.pdbx_description
1 polymer ?
#
loop_
_entity_poly.entity_id
_entity_poly.type
_entity_poly.pdbx_seq_one_letter_code
_entity_poly.pdbx_strand_id
1 'polypeptide(L)'
;MTELADKVWHQVSHEIARARGEAGTPVRQALQTPLSELGLDSLKLIEIVYELETFYQLDVDEEKLAELTNVGDLIELFVDDMAVRANGAGDE
;
A
#
# COMPACT_ATOMS: atom_id res chain seq x y z
N MET A 1 -8.28 0.49 14.61
CA MET A 1 -7.28 0.92 13.60
C MET A 1 -6.11 1.53 14.34
N THR A 2 -4.90 1.03 14.11
CA THR A 2 -3.67 1.49 14.79
C THR A 2 -3.15 2.77 14.12
N GLU A 3 -2.32 3.54 14.81
CA GLU A 3 -1.65 4.72 14.23
C GLU A 3 -0.81 4.34 13.00
N LEU A 4 -0.20 3.15 13.01
CA LEU A 4 0.55 2.59 11.89
C LEU A 4 -0.36 2.39 10.67
N ALA A 5 -1.50 1.72 10.85
CA ALA A 5 -2.45 1.47 9.77
C ALA A 5 -3.01 2.78 9.17
N ASP A 6 -3.26 3.80 9.99
CA ASP A 6 -3.72 5.10 9.48
C ASP A 6 -2.64 5.80 8.61
N LYS A 7 -1.36 5.70 9.01
CA LYS A 7 -0.24 6.22 8.23
C LYS A 7 -0.07 5.51 6.90
N VAL A 8 -0.14 4.18 6.88
CA VAL A 8 -0.09 3.39 5.64
C VAL A 8 -1.24 3.74 4.72
N TRP A 9 -2.46 3.77 5.27
CA TRP A 9 -3.63 4.10 4.48
C TRP A 9 -3.52 5.50 3.88
N HIS A 10 -3.05 6.49 4.65
CA HIS A 10 -2.81 7.83 4.12
C HIS A 10 -1.82 7.83 2.95
N GLN A 11 -0.71 7.09 3.07
CA GLN A 11 0.31 7.02 2.03
C GLN A 11 -0.19 6.27 0.79
N VAL A 12 -0.87 5.12 0.96
CA VAL A 12 -1.49 4.36 -0.13
C VAL A 12 -2.48 5.25 -0.90
N SER A 13 -3.34 5.99 -0.19
CA SER A 13 -4.26 6.92 -0.84
C SER A 13 -3.56 8.06 -1.58
N HIS A 14 -2.41 8.53 -1.08
CA HIS A 14 -1.59 9.52 -1.76
C HIS A 14 -1.02 8.98 -3.09
N GLU A 15 -0.43 7.79 -3.08
CA GLU A 15 0.14 7.20 -4.30
C GLU A 15 -0.94 6.81 -5.32
N ILE A 16 -2.12 6.34 -4.88
CA ILE A 16 -3.25 6.10 -5.77
C ILE A 16 -3.70 7.41 -6.45
N ALA A 17 -3.85 8.50 -5.68
CA ALA A 17 -4.24 9.80 -6.25
C ALA A 17 -3.20 10.30 -7.26
N ARG A 18 -1.91 10.17 -6.93
CA ARG A 18 -0.79 10.51 -7.82
C ARG A 18 -0.80 9.70 -9.10
N ALA A 19 -0.96 8.38 -9.02
CA ALA A 19 -1.02 7.49 -10.18
C ALA A 19 -2.24 7.76 -11.08
N ARG A 20 -3.34 8.25 -10.50
CA ARG A 20 -4.53 8.69 -11.23
C ARG A 20 -4.39 10.10 -11.83
N GLY A 21 -3.34 10.84 -11.48
CA GLY A 21 -3.11 12.22 -11.92
C GLY A 21 -4.03 13.23 -11.24
N GLU A 22 -4.54 12.92 -10.05
CA GLU A 22 -5.42 13.79 -9.29
C GLU A 22 -4.61 14.90 -8.60
N ALA A 23 -4.88 16.15 -8.95
CA ALA A 23 -4.33 17.30 -8.25
C ALA A 23 -5.27 17.69 -7.09
N GLY A 24 -4.96 17.25 -5.86
CA GLY A 24 -5.77 17.58 -4.69
C GLY A 24 -5.46 16.73 -3.45
N THR A 25 -6.31 16.87 -2.43
CA THR A 25 -6.22 16.04 -1.22
C THR A 25 -6.57 14.58 -1.58
N PRO A 26 -5.71 13.60 -1.26
CA PRO A 26 -5.99 12.21 -1.57
C PRO A 26 -7.25 11.73 -0.84
N VAL A 27 -8.16 11.13 -1.60
CA VAL A 27 -9.38 10.53 -1.06
C VAL A 27 -9.02 9.16 -0.51
N ARG A 28 -9.37 8.89 0.74
CA ARG A 28 -9.25 7.55 1.32
C ARG A 28 -10.27 6.62 0.70
N GLN A 29 -9.79 5.67 -0.09
CA GLN A 29 -10.61 4.60 -0.67
C GLN A 29 -11.05 3.65 0.43
N ALA A 30 -12.24 3.06 0.32
CA ALA A 30 -12.68 2.04 1.26
C ALA A 30 -11.80 0.80 1.14
N LEU A 31 -11.56 0.10 2.25
CA LEU A 31 -10.69 -1.09 2.27
C LEU A 31 -11.17 -2.14 1.25
N GLN A 32 -12.47 -2.39 1.22
CA GLN A 32 -13.11 -3.33 0.30
C GLN A 32 -13.23 -2.84 -1.16
N THR A 33 -12.70 -1.67 -1.52
CA THR A 33 -12.63 -1.23 -2.92
C THR A 33 -11.68 -2.14 -3.70
N PRO A 34 -12.13 -2.82 -4.76
CA PRO A 34 -11.26 -3.64 -5.61
C PRO A 34 -10.17 -2.80 -6.27
N LEU A 35 -8.95 -3.34 -6.38
CA LEU A 35 -7.84 -2.62 -7.03
C LEU A 35 -8.13 -2.31 -8.51
N SER A 36 -8.89 -3.18 -9.18
CA SER A 36 -9.37 -2.98 -10.55
C SER A 36 -10.37 -1.84 -10.70
N GLU A 37 -11.07 -1.45 -9.63
CA GLU A 37 -12.02 -0.33 -9.63
C GLU A 37 -11.35 1.03 -9.38
N LEU A 38 -10.04 1.05 -9.08
CA LEU A 38 -9.29 2.30 -8.86
C LEU A 38 -9.04 3.09 -10.16
N GLY A 39 -9.37 2.52 -11.32
CA GLY A 39 -9.04 3.14 -12.62
C GLY A 39 -7.53 3.19 -12.87
N LEU A 40 -6.80 2.24 -12.30
CA LEU A 40 -5.36 2.05 -12.47
C LEU A 40 -5.13 0.87 -13.40
N ASP A 41 -4.20 1.01 -14.35
CA ASP A 41 -3.69 -0.13 -15.10
C ASP A 41 -2.76 -0.98 -14.22
N SER A 42 -2.57 -2.25 -14.59
CA SER A 42 -1.71 -3.18 -13.84
C SER A 42 -0.29 -2.64 -13.63
N LEU A 43 0.27 -1.93 -14.60
CA LEU A 43 1.58 -1.29 -14.48
C LEU A 43 1.61 -0.19 -13.40
N LYS A 44 0.55 0.62 -13.30
CA LYS A 44 0.48 1.67 -12.28
C LYS A 44 0.36 1.11 -10.87
N LEU A 45 -0.31 -0.03 -10.71
CA LEU A 45 -0.37 -0.71 -9.41
C LEU A 45 1.04 -1.15 -8.98
N ILE A 46 1.80 -1.74 -9.90
CA ILE A 46 3.19 -2.11 -9.65
C ILE A 46 4.05 -0.88 -9.31
N GLU A 47 3.89 0.24 -10.03
CA GLU A 47 4.59 1.49 -9.71
C GLU A 47 4.24 2.00 -8.30
N ILE A 48 2.97 1.97 -7.90
CA ILE A 48 2.55 2.36 -6.54
C ILE A 48 3.24 1.49 -5.49
N VAL A 49 3.29 0.17 -5.70
CA VAL A 49 3.95 -0.74 -4.78
C VAL A 49 5.44 -0.38 -4.64
N TYR A 50 6.16 -0.21 -5.75
CA TYR A 50 7.57 0.17 -5.72
C TYR A 50 7.83 1.51 -5.02
N GLU A 51 6.97 2.51 -5.20
CA GLU A 51 7.07 3.79 -4.50
C GLU A 51 6.83 3.62 -2.98
N LEU A 52 5.88 2.78 -2.58
CA LEU A 52 5.61 2.47 -1.17
C LEU A 52 6.77 1.70 -0.52
N GLU A 53 7.33 0.70 -1.22
CA GLU A 53 8.53 -0.02 -0.80
C GLU A 53 9.70 0.92 -0.59
N THR A 54 9.96 1.81 -1.57
CA THR A 54 11.01 2.82 -1.48
C THR A 54 10.78 3.77 -0.31
N PHE A 55 9.52 4.22 -0.12
CA PHE A 55 9.16 5.15 0.94
C PHE A 55 9.35 4.55 2.35
N TYR A 56 8.93 3.29 2.55
CA TYR A 56 9.06 2.59 3.82
C TYR A 56 10.38 1.79 3.97
N GLN A 57 11.22 1.80 2.93
CA GLN A 57 12.44 1.00 2.81
C GLN A 57 12.18 -0.51 2.99
N LEU A 58 11.05 -0.99 2.50
CA LEU A 58 10.61 -2.39 2.56
C LEU A 58 10.92 -3.11 1.26
N ASP A 59 10.90 -4.43 1.34
CA ASP A 59 10.97 -5.35 0.21
C ASP A 59 9.81 -6.32 0.43
N VAL A 60 8.68 -6.05 -0.20
CA VAL A 60 7.46 -6.84 0.02
C VAL A 60 7.46 -8.04 -0.93
N ASP A 61 6.96 -9.17 -0.45
CA ASP A 61 6.99 -10.41 -1.23
C ASP A 61 6.11 -10.29 -2.50
N GLU A 62 6.72 -10.47 -3.67
CA GLU A 62 6.04 -10.45 -4.96
C GLU A 62 4.89 -11.47 -5.05
N GLU A 63 5.00 -12.61 -4.34
CA GLU A 63 3.92 -13.59 -4.29
C GLU A 63 2.68 -13.02 -3.61
N LYS A 64 2.86 -12.23 -2.54
CA LYS A 64 1.75 -11.55 -1.85
C LYS A 64 1.13 -10.45 -2.71
N LEU A 65 1.93 -9.79 -3.56
CA LEU A 65 1.40 -8.79 -4.50
C LEU A 65 0.40 -9.39 -5.49
N ALA A 66 0.63 -10.63 -5.93
CA ALA A 66 -0.27 -11.33 -6.84
C ALA A 66 -1.61 -11.72 -6.19
N GLU A 67 -1.67 -11.77 -4.86
CA GLU A 67 -2.87 -12.12 -4.09
C GLU A 67 -3.77 -10.90 -3.78
N LEU A 68 -3.27 -9.68 -4.01
CA LEU A 68 -4.00 -8.46 -3.70
C LEU A 68 -5.29 -8.33 -4.54
N THR A 69 -6.42 -8.20 -3.86
CA THR A 69 -7.74 -8.07 -4.49
C THR A 69 -8.32 -6.66 -4.28
N ASN A 70 -8.12 -6.09 -3.10
CA ASN A 70 -8.71 -4.82 -2.68
C ASN A 70 -7.69 -3.89 -2.00
N VAL A 71 -8.08 -2.63 -1.76
CA VAL A 71 -7.23 -1.62 -1.11
C VAL A 71 -6.84 -2.03 0.32
N GLY A 72 -7.69 -2.76 1.02
CA GLY A 72 -7.43 -3.30 2.35
C GLY A 72 -6.25 -4.26 2.33
N ASP A 73 -6.23 -5.22 1.39
CA ASP A 73 -5.13 -6.18 1.24
C ASP A 73 -3.80 -5.44 1.02
N LEU A 74 -3.80 -4.39 0.19
CA LEU A 74 -2.62 -3.56 -0.06
C LEU A 74 -2.16 -2.86 1.23
N ILE A 75 -3.07 -2.30 2.01
CA ILE A 75 -2.72 -1.65 3.29
C ILE A 75 -2.19 -2.67 4.29
N GLU A 76 -2.84 -3.83 4.41
CA GLU A 76 -2.46 -4.89 5.33
C GLU A 76 -1.06 -5.43 5.02
N LEU A 77 -0.72 -5.63 3.75
CA LEU A 77 0.62 -6.05 3.32
C LEU A 77 1.72 -5.17 3.93
N PHE A 78 1.60 -3.85 3.77
CA PHE A 78 2.60 -2.90 4.28
C PHE A 78 2.53 -2.74 5.80
N VAL A 79 1.34 -2.83 6.41
CA VAL A 79 1.18 -2.79 7.87
C VAL A 79 1.86 -4.00 8.50
N ASP A 80 1.66 -5.19 7.95
CA ASP A 80 2.22 -6.43 8.46
C ASP A 80 3.74 -6.42 8.34
N ASP A 81 4.32 -6.07 7.19
CA ASP A 81 5.78 -6.03 7.04
C ASP A 81 6.43 -4.97 7.94
N MET A 82 5.80 -3.81 8.12
CA MET A 82 6.28 -2.82 9.08
C MET A 82 6.13 -3.27 10.53
N ALA A 83 5.05 -3.97 10.87
CA ALA A 83 4.84 -4.51 12.21
C ALA A 83 5.85 -5.63 12.50
N VAL A 84 6.13 -6.50 11.53
CA VAL A 84 7.17 -7.52 11.60
C VAL A 84 8.52 -6.85 11.84
N ARG A 85 8.90 -5.82 11.08
CA ARG A 85 10.15 -5.09 11.31
C ARG A 85 10.22 -4.39 12.67
N ALA A 86 9.13 -3.81 13.13
CA ALA A 86 9.07 -3.17 14.44
C ALA A 86 9.24 -4.19 15.59
N ASN A 87 8.80 -5.44 15.38
CA ASN A 87 8.92 -6.52 16.36
C ASN A 87 10.15 -7.43 16.15
N GLY A 88 10.75 -7.40 14.97
CA GLY A 88 11.79 -8.30 14.48
C GLY A 88 13.18 -7.67 14.36
N ALA A 89 13.45 -6.57 15.09
CA ALA A 89 14.81 -6.06 15.31
C ALA A 89 15.62 -6.99 16.25
N GLY A 90 15.65 -8.27 15.92
CA GLY A 90 16.32 -9.33 16.66
C GLY A 90 16.10 -10.64 15.94
N ASP A 91 16.86 -10.87 14.87
CA ASP A 91 17.47 -12.17 14.55
C ASP A 91 18.46 -11.93 13.41
N GLU A 92 19.74 -11.90 13.80
CA GLU A 92 20.93 -11.90 12.94
C GLU A 92 21.16 -13.29 12.31
#